data_AF-A0A3G2TCJ1-F1
#
_entry.id   AF-A0A3G2TCJ1-F1
#
_cell.length_a   1.000
_cell.length_b   1.000
_cell.length_c   1.000
_cell.angle_alpha   90.00
_cell.angle_beta   90.00
_cell.angle_gamma   90.00
#
_symmetry.space_group_name_H-M   'P 1'
#
loop_
_entity.id
_entity.type
_entity.pdbx_description
1 polymer ?
#
loop_
_entity_poly.entity_id
_entity_poly.type
_entity_poly.pdbx_seq_one_letter_code
_entity_poly.pdbx_strand_id
1 'polypeptide(L)'
;MKIVHQENEITLLRLGPARSEAEVVKRELFFDIKGQEYSCDVLLERNATGEDYDDPENFYQMNKEMVDAALTLFLSENHLYNNLDKHHDNE
;
A
#
# COMPACT_ATOMS: atom_id res chain seq x y z
N MET A 1 9.78 -6.78 1.72
CA MET A 1 10.57 -5.52 1.59
C MET A 1 10.05 -4.48 2.56
N LYS A 2 10.91 -3.64 3.16
CA LYS A 2 10.49 -2.57 4.08
C LYS A 2 10.46 -1.22 3.36
N ILE A 3 9.34 -0.51 3.44
CA ILE A 3 9.11 0.82 2.89
C ILE A 3 8.88 1.77 4.06
N VAL A 4 9.50 2.95 4.01
CA VAL A 4 9.18 4.04 4.92
C VAL A 4 8.26 4.99 4.17
N HIS A 5 7.01 5.09 4.63
CA HIS A 5 6.00 5.94 4.00
C HIS A 5 5.29 6.78 5.06
N GLN A 6 5.33 8.10 4.92
CA GLN A 6 4.72 9.04 5.88
C GLN A 6 5.01 8.71 7.36
N GLU A 7 6.29 8.48 7.67
CA GLU A 7 6.77 8.12 9.02
C GLU A 7 6.27 6.78 9.57
N ASN A 8 5.54 6.01 8.77
CA ASN A 8 5.18 4.62 9.05
C ASN A 8 6.17 3.66 8.39
N GLU A 9 6.49 2.61 9.13
CA GLU A 9 7.24 1.48 8.61
C GLU A 9 6.26 0.44 8.08
N ILE A 10 6.24 0.29 6.75
CA ILE A 10 5.35 -0.62 6.03
C ILE A 10 6.19 -1.76 5.48
N THR A 11 5.83 -3.00 5.79
CA THR A 11 6.50 -4.17 5.21
C THR A 11 5.58 -4.81 4.19
N LEU A 12 5.94 -4.76 2.90
CA LEU A 12 5.22 -5.52 1.88
C LEU A 12 5.44 -7.00 2.11
N LEU A 13 4.34 -7.74 2.26
CA LEU A 13 4.35 -9.17 2.54
C LEU A 13 4.16 -9.97 1.26
N ARG A 14 3.06 -9.73 0.54
CA ARG A 14 2.68 -10.49 -0.66
C ARG A 14 1.72 -9.72 -1.54
N LEU A 15 1.64 -10.12 -2.80
CA LEU A 15 0.64 -9.66 -3.75
C LEU A 15 -0.55 -10.63 -3.75
N GLY A 16 -1.75 -10.08 -3.76
CA GLY A 16 -2.98 -10.82 -3.97
C GLY A 16 -3.32 -11.00 -5.45
N PRO A 17 -4.52 -11.51 -5.77
CA PRO A 17 -4.95 -11.68 -7.15
C PRO A 17 -5.07 -10.32 -7.85
N ALA A 18 -4.74 -10.30 -9.15
CA ALA A 18 -5.10 -9.19 -10.03
C ALA A 18 -6.56 -9.36 -10.48
N ARG A 19 -7.29 -8.26 -10.56
CA ARG A 19 -8.65 -8.19 -11.09
C ARG A 19 -8.72 -7.09 -12.13
N SER A 20 -9.00 -7.48 -13.36
CA SER A 20 -9.19 -6.53 -14.45
C SER A 20 -10.64 -6.04 -14.43
N GLU A 21 -10.85 -4.77 -14.14
CA GLU A 21 -12.17 -4.14 -14.09
C GLU A 21 -12.24 -3.01 -15.13
N ALA A 22 -12.99 -3.25 -16.20
CA ALA A 22 -13.20 -2.33 -17.33
C ALA A 22 -11.88 -1.85 -18.00
N GLU A 23 -11.42 -0.65 -17.63
CA GLU A 23 -10.24 0.01 -18.22
C GLU A 23 -9.04 0.07 -17.28
N VAL A 24 -9.17 -0.47 -16.06
CA VAL A 24 -8.11 -0.48 -15.05
C VAL A 24 -7.83 -1.90 -14.57
N VAL A 25 -6.61 -2.13 -14.10
CA VAL A 25 -6.23 -3.38 -13.43
C VAL A 25 -6.13 -3.07 -11.95
N LYS A 26 -6.84 -3.84 -11.11
CA LYS A 26 -6.68 -3.75 -9.66
C LYS A 26 -5.79 -4.88 -9.19
N ARG A 27 -4.86 -4.59 -8.29
CA ARG A 27 -4.03 -5.61 -7.63
C ARG A 27 -4.16 -5.44 -6.13
N GLU A 28 -4.57 -6.51 -5.46
CA GLU A 28 -4.60 -6.53 -4.00
C GLU A 28 -3.16 -6.62 -3.46
N LEU A 29 -2.86 -5.82 -2.45
CA LEU A 29 -1.55 -5.71 -1.81
C LEU A 29 -1.69 -6.06 -0.33
N PHE A 30 -0.88 -6.99 0.18
CA PHE A 30 -0.82 -7.32 1.59
C PHE A 30 0.46 -6.75 2.22
N PHE A 31 0.31 -6.05 3.33
CA PHE A 31 1.40 -5.37 3.99
C PHE A 31 1.22 -5.36 5.51
N ASP A 32 2.32 -5.33 6.23
CA ASP A 32 2.36 -5.20 7.69
C ASP A 32 2.65 -3.75 8.08
N ILE A 33 1.91 -3.25 9.06
CA ILE A 33 2.21 -2.01 9.77
C ILE A 33 2.27 -2.32 11.26
N LYS A 34 3.42 -2.11 11.90
CA LYS A 34 3.63 -2.30 13.34
C LYS A 34 3.22 -3.70 13.86
N GLY A 35 3.39 -4.75 13.05
CA GLY A 35 3.05 -6.12 13.43
C GLY A 35 1.58 -6.51 13.19
N GLN A 36 0.80 -5.66 12.52
CA GLN A 36 -0.55 -5.97 12.07
C GLN A 36 -0.60 -6.03 10.54
N GLU A 37 -1.12 -7.15 10.00
CA GLU A 37 -1.33 -7.34 8.57
C GLU A 37 -2.60 -6.60 8.11
N TYR A 38 -2.46 -5.87 7.01
CA TYR A 38 -3.51 -5.16 6.30
C TYR A 38 -3.47 -5.49 4.80
N SER A 39 -4.56 -5.18 4.12
CA SER A 39 -4.66 -5.29 2.67
C SER A 39 -5.36 -4.09 2.06
N CYS A 40 -4.93 -3.68 0.87
CA CYS A 40 -5.62 -2.66 0.08
C CYS A 40 -5.52 -2.97 -1.43
N ASP A 41 -6.46 -2.42 -2.20
CA ASP A 41 -6.44 -2.51 -3.66
C ASP A 41 -5.63 -1.36 -4.27
N VAL A 42 -4.67 -1.70 -5.13
CA VAL A 42 -3.91 -0.73 -5.92
C VAL A 42 -4.51 -0.67 -7.32
N LEU A 43 -4.85 0.53 -7.77
CA LEU A 43 -5.30 0.78 -9.14
C LEU A 43 -4.08 0.96 -10.04
N LEU A 44 -4.00 0.15 -11.09
CA LEU A 44 -2.93 0.14 -12.08
C LEU A 44 -3.48 0.57 -13.43
N GLU A 45 -2.66 1.29 -14.18
CA GLU A 45 -2.97 1.68 -15.55
C GLU A 45 -2.91 0.46 -16.49
N ARG A 46 -3.68 0.47 -17.58
CA ARG A 46 -3.80 -0.65 -18.54
C ARG A 46 -2.47 -1.13 -19.17
N ASN A 47 -1.44 -0.27 -19.16
CA ASN A 47 -0.08 -0.61 -19.64
C ASN A 47 0.89 -0.96 -18.51
N ALA A 48 0.48 -0.79 -17.26
CA ALA A 48 1.22 -1.22 -16.09
C ALA A 48 0.91 -2.70 -15.86
N THR A 49 1.90 -3.54 -16.09
CA THR A 49 1.93 -5.00 -16.16
C THR A 49 1.51 -5.72 -14.85
N GLY A 50 0.43 -5.30 -14.18
CA GLY A 50 0.00 -5.79 -12.87
C GLY A 50 -0.32 -7.29 -12.77
N GLU A 51 -0.53 -7.97 -13.90
CA GLU A 51 -0.85 -9.40 -13.95
C GLU A 51 0.39 -10.31 -13.95
N ASP A 52 1.57 -9.80 -14.33
CA ASP A 52 2.79 -10.61 -14.56
C ASP A 52 3.82 -10.53 -13.42
N TYR A 53 3.52 -9.83 -12.33
CA TYR A 53 4.43 -9.71 -11.19
C TYR A 53 4.05 -10.68 -10.07
N ASP A 54 4.86 -11.75 -9.93
CA ASP A 54 4.86 -12.62 -8.75
C ASP A 54 5.72 -12.04 -7.60
N ASP A 55 6.64 -11.13 -7.92
CA ASP A 55 7.56 -10.55 -6.94
C ASP A 55 7.05 -9.19 -6.42
N PRO A 56 6.80 -9.04 -5.10
CA PRO A 56 6.28 -7.80 -4.51
C PRO A 56 7.27 -6.63 -4.56
N GLU A 57 8.57 -6.90 -4.59
CA GLU A 57 9.60 -5.85 -4.66
C GLU A 57 9.66 -5.25 -6.07
N ASN A 58 9.72 -6.11 -7.10
CA ASN A 58 9.67 -5.68 -8.49
C ASN A 58 8.35 -4.94 -8.82
N PHE A 59 7.23 -5.47 -8.32
CA PHE A 59 5.92 -4.81 -8.47
C PHE A 59 5.93 -3.39 -7.89
N TYR A 60 6.46 -3.23 -6.68
CA TYR A 60 6.56 -1.91 -6.04
C TYR A 60 7.49 -0.98 -6.81
N GLN A 61 8.64 -1.45 -7.30
CA GLN A 61 9.56 -0.61 -8.07
C GLN A 61 8.92 -0.10 -9.37
N MET A 62 8.16 -0.95 -10.07
CA MET A 62 7.51 -0.60 -11.33
C MET A 62 6.26 0.28 -11.14
N ASN A 63 5.54 0.10 -10.04
CA ASN A 63 4.26 0.78 -9.79
C ASN A 63 4.32 1.70 -8.56
N LYS A 64 5.52 2.22 -8.25
CA LYS A 64 5.79 2.91 -6.99
C LYS A 64 4.78 4.01 -6.71
N GLU A 65 4.52 4.88 -7.68
CA GLU A 65 3.62 6.02 -7.51
C GLU A 65 2.18 5.58 -7.20
N MET A 66 1.68 4.53 -7.86
CA MET A 66 0.35 3.97 -7.62
C MET A 66 0.26 3.30 -6.25
N VAL A 67 1.30 2.56 -5.85
CA VAL A 67 1.35 1.90 -4.54
C VAL A 67 1.45 2.93 -3.42
N ASP A 68 2.32 3.94 -3.52
CA ASP A 68 2.40 5.04 -2.56
C ASP A 68 1.07 5.79 -2.43
N ALA A 69 0.37 6.03 -3.55
CA ALA A 69 -0.94 6.68 -3.55
C ALA A 69 -1.99 5.82 -2.83
N ALA A 70 -2.05 4.51 -3.11
CA ALA A 70 -2.96 3.58 -2.46
C ALA A 70 -2.67 3.44 -0.95
N LEU A 71 -1.39 3.32 -0.57
CA LEU A 71 -0.97 3.28 0.83
C LEU A 71 -1.28 4.60 1.55
N THR A 72 -1.06 5.74 0.89
CA THR A 72 -1.43 7.06 1.44
C THR A 72 -2.93 7.12 1.73
N LEU A 73 -3.76 6.75 0.77
CA LEU A 73 -5.21 6.76 0.93
C LEU A 73 -5.64 5.82 2.07
N PHE A 74 -5.10 4.60 2.09
CA PHE A 74 -5.39 3.63 3.13
C PHE A 74 -5.01 4.12 4.53
N LEU A 75 -3.80 4.67 4.71
CA LEU A 75 -3.36 5.23 5.98
C LEU A 75 -4.25 6.39 6.42
N SER A 76 -4.71 7.20 5.46
CA SER A 76 -5.62 8.33 5.69
C SER A 76 -6.98 7.86 6.19
N GLU A 77 -7.57 6.89 5.51
CA GLU A 77 -8.90 6.34 5.85
C GLU A 77 -8.89 5.58 7.18
N ASN A 78 -7.80 4.90 7.49
CA ASN A 78 -7.68 4.12 8.74
C ASN A 78 -7.09 4.94 9.90
N HIS A 79 -6.83 6.25 9.70
CA HIS A 79 -6.17 7.12 10.68
C HIS A 79 -4.84 6.55 11.23
N LEU A 80 -4.13 5.75 10.43
CA LEU A 80 -2.89 5.06 10.79
C LEU A 80 -1.65 5.94 10.65
N TYR A 81 -1.82 7.26 10.55
CA TYR A 81 -0.69 8.17 10.58
C TYR A 81 0.10 7.93 11.87
N ASN A 82 1.42 7.88 11.74
CA ASN A 82 2.31 7.98 12.88
C ASN A 82 2.29 9.43 13.38
N ASN A 83 1.10 9.94 13.71
CA ASN A 83 0.99 11.11 14.55
C ASN A 83 1.69 10.70 15.84
N LEU A 84 2.85 11.31 16.05
CA LEU A 84 3.30 11.67 17.38
C LEU A 84 2.07 12.14 18.15
N ASP A 85 1.49 11.24 18.93
CA ASP A 85 0.78 11.55 20.15
C ASP A 85 1.82 12.16 21.09
N LYS A 86 2.27 13.36 20.74
CA LYS A 86 2.76 14.34 21.68
C LYS A 86 1.51 15.11 22.09
N HIS A 87 0.89 14.61 23.16
CA HIS A 87 0.24 15.41 24.20
C HIS A 87 -0.15 16.85 23.81
N HIS A 88 -1.45 17.09 23.74
CA HIS A 88 -2.04 18.16 24.55
C HIS A 88 -3.24 17.52 25.27
N ASP A 89 -3.00 16.85 26.39
CA ASP A 89 -3.07 17.39 27.75
C ASP A 89 -4.48 17.90 28.12
N ASN A 90 -5.07 17.19 29.09
CA ASN A 90 -5.99 17.65 30.14
C ASN A 90 -6.62 19.05 30.00
N GLU A 91 -7.94 19.12 29.82
CA GLU A 91 -8.95 19.53 30.82
C GLU A 91 -10.32 19.77 30.17
#